data_AF-A0A704VVF1-F1
#
_entry.id   AF-A0A704VVF1-F1
#
_cell.length_a   1.000
_cell.length_b   1.000
_cell.length_c   1.000
_cell.angle_alpha   90.00
_cell.angle_beta   90.00
_cell.angle_gamma   90.00
#
_symmetry.space_group_name_H-M   'P 1'
#
loop_
_entity.id
_entity.type
_entity.pdbx_description
1 polymer ?
#
loop_
_entity_poly.entity_id
_entity_poly.type
_entity_poly.pdbx_seq_one_letter_code
_entity_poly.pdbx_strand_id
1 'polypeptide(L)' 'YTRRGVEEDVYWWVPSFNEPTAFAPGSVFHLLEPDINQELYGLPEYLSALNSAWLNESATLFRRKYYENGAHA' A
#
# COMPACT_ATOMS: atom_id res chain seq x y z
N TYR A 1 4.20 -5.63 10.96
CA TYR A 1 4.87 -5.74 9.65
C TYR A 1 6.13 -6.57 9.78
N THR A 2 6.60 -7.15 8.68
CA THR A 2 7.85 -7.94 8.64
C THR A 2 9.06 -7.03 8.71
N ARG A 3 10.07 -7.40 9.52
CA ARG A 3 11.36 -6.70 9.61
C ARG A 3 12.51 -7.67 9.37
N ARG A 4 13.54 -7.22 8.67
CA ARG A 4 14.81 -7.93 8.51
C ARG A 4 15.67 -7.73 9.76
N GLY A 5 16.25 -8.82 10.26
CA GLY A 5 17.22 -8.81 11.36
C GLY A 5 18.59 -8.28 10.93
N VAL A 6 19.51 -8.19 11.89
CA VAL A 6 20.90 -7.75 11.63
C VAL A 6 21.69 -8.85 10.92
N GLU A 7 21.43 -10.11 11.29
CA GLU A 7 22.01 -11.28 10.66
C GLU A 7 21.32 -11.58 9.33
N GLU A 8 22.06 -12.19 8.40
CA GLU A 8 21.50 -12.64 7.13
C GLU A 8 20.43 -13.72 7.34
N ASP A 9 19.41 -13.71 6.49
CA ASP A 9 18.28 -14.64 6.51
C ASP A 9 17.46 -14.69 7.82
N VAL A 10 17.58 -13.66 8.67
CA VAL A 10 16.78 -13.53 9.89
C VAL A 10 15.63 -12.55 9.67
N TYR A 11 14.41 -12.99 9.95
CA TYR A 11 13.20 -12.18 9.78
C TYR A 11 12.27 -12.29 10.98
N TRP A 12 11.55 -11.20 11.25
CA TRP A 12 10.61 -11.09 12.36
C TRP A 12 9.27 -10.54 11.90
N TRP A 13 8.18 -11.15 12.33
CA TRP A 13 6.85 -10.55 12.29
C TRP A 13 6.64 -9.69 13.54
N VAL A 14 6.45 -8.39 13.35
CA VAL A 14 6.27 -7.43 14.45
C VAL A 14 4.95 -6.66 14.25
N PRO A 15 3.80 -7.22 14.67
CA PRO A 15 2.50 -6.55 14.58
C PRO A 15 2.37 -5.41 15.60
N SER A 16 3.03 -5.54 16.74
CA SER A 16 3.11 -4.56 17.83
C SER A 16 4.52 -4.56 18.42
N PHE A 17 4.90 -3.50 19.14
CA PHE A 17 6.25 -3.32 19.70
C PHE A 17 6.64 -4.41 20.72
N ASN A 18 5.66 -5.07 21.32
CA ASN A 18 5.82 -6.02 22.42
C ASN A 18 5.66 -7.50 22.00
N GLU A 19 5.30 -7.78 20.75
CA GLU A 19 5.00 -9.14 20.29
C GLU A 19 5.79 -9.53 19.02
N PRO A 20 7.14 -9.47 19.05
CA PRO A 20 7.94 -9.95 17.93
C PRO A 20 7.91 -11.48 17.86
N THR A 21 7.60 -12.02 16.68
CA THR A 21 7.65 -13.47 16.39
C THR A 21 8.70 -13.74 15.32
N ALA A 22 9.68 -14.61 15.59
CA ALA A 22 10.67 -15.00 14.60
C ALA A 22 10.06 -15.91 13.53
N PHE A 23 10.47 -15.72 12.28
CA PHE A 23 10.22 -16.70 11.23
C PHE A 23 11.21 -17.85 11.33
N ALA A 24 10.82 -19.04 10.85
CA ALA A 24 11.76 -20.15 10.74
C ALA A 24 12.82 -19.84 9.65
N PRO A 25 14.08 -20.26 9.83
CA PRO A 25 15.12 -20.10 8.80
C PRO A 25 14.67 -20.68 7.45
N GLY A 26 14.94 -19.98 6.35
CA GLY A 26 14.53 -20.40 5.01
C GLY A 26 13.02 -20.43 4.72
N SER A 27 12.16 -19.95 5.63
CA SER A 27 10.70 -19.93 5.43
C SER A 27 10.17 -18.66 4.77
N VAL A 28 11.03 -17.65 4.55
CA VAL A 28 10.68 -16.37 3.94
C VAL A 28 11.08 -16.38 2.48
N PHE A 29 10.12 -16.12 1.59
CA PHE A 29 10.35 -15.93 0.16
C PHE A 29 10.28 -14.42 -0.18
N HIS A 30 11.30 -13.93 -0.88
CA HIS A 30 11.34 -12.56 -1.37
C HIS A 30 10.81 -12.51 -2.80
N LEU A 31 9.58 -12.01 -2.96
CA LEU A 31 9.08 -11.64 -4.28
C LEU A 31 9.74 -10.33 -4.69
N LEU A 32 10.52 -10.35 -5.77
CA LEU A 32 11.13 -9.15 -6.32
C LEU A 32 10.06 -8.35 -7.07
N GLU A 33 9.72 -7.18 -6.53
CA GLU A 33 8.95 -6.16 -7.23
C GLU A 33 9.90 -4.99 -7.53
N PRO A 34 10.46 -4.92 -8.76
CA PRO A 34 11.47 -3.91 -9.07
C PRO A 34 10.86 -2.51 -9.06
N ASP A 35 11.32 -1.67 -8.13
CA ASP A 35 11.10 -0.22 -8.13
C ASP A 35 12.45 0.52 -8.29
N ILE A 36 12.45 1.62 -9.04
CA ILE A 36 13.67 2.41 -9.33
C ILE A 36 14.17 3.14 -8.07
N ASN A 37 13.31 3.37 -7.08
CA ASN A 37 13.64 4.14 -5.88
C ASN A 37 13.74 3.29 -4.60
N GLN A 38 13.41 2.00 -4.64
CA GLN A 38 13.41 1.12 -3.47
C GLN A 38 13.93 -0.29 -3.79
N GLU A 39 14.94 -0.73 -3.02
CA GLU A 39 15.53 -2.08 -3.12
C GLU A 39 14.87 -3.11 -2.18
N LEU A 40 14.17 -2.67 -1.12
CA LEU A 40 13.72 -3.54 -0.02
C LEU A 40 12.21 -3.72 0.07
N TYR A 41 11.42 -2.79 -0.48
CA TYR A 41 9.96 -2.82 -0.46
C TYR A 41 9.44 -2.45 -1.84
N GLY A 42 8.49 -3.24 -2.37
CA GLY A 42 7.80 -2.92 -3.61
C GLY A 42 6.84 -1.72 -3.46
N LEU A 43 6.50 -1.09 -4.58
CA LEU A 43 5.43 -0.09 -4.64
C LEU A 43 4.07 -0.79 -4.62
N PRO A 44 3.10 -0.36 -3.79
CA PRO A 44 1.75 -0.88 -3.86
C PRO A 44 1.12 -0.65 -5.24
N GLU A 45 0.63 -1.72 -5.87
CA GLU A 45 0.08 -1.72 -7.25
C GLU A 45 -1.06 -0.68 -7.45
N TYR A 46 -1.82 -0.40 -6.37
CA TYR A 46 -2.93 0.55 -6.38
C TYR A 46 -2.50 2.02 -6.50
N LEU A 47 -1.22 2.36 -6.39
CA LEU A 47 -0.76 3.75 -6.55
C LEU A 47 -1.12 4.32 -7.92
N SER A 48 -1.04 3.49 -8.97
CA SER A 48 -1.44 3.88 -10.33
C SER A 48 -2.94 4.20 -10.43
N ALA A 49 -3.77 3.54 -9.61
CA ALA A 49 -5.22 3.68 -9.60
C ALA A 49 -5.72 4.90 -8.82
N LEU A 50 -4.89 5.54 -8.00
CA LEU A 50 -5.29 6.69 -7.16
C LEU A 50 -5.85 7.85 -7.98
N ASN A 51 -5.22 8.17 -9.13
CA ASN A 51 -5.72 9.21 -10.02
C ASN A 51 -7.11 8.89 -10.58
N SER A 52 -7.38 7.63 -10.90
CA SER A 52 -8.70 7.19 -11.37
C SER A 52 -9.75 7.25 -10.25
N ALA A 53 -9.38 6.89 -9.02
CA ALA A 53 -10.26 6.98 -7.87
C ALA A 53 -10.67 8.43 -7.55
N TRP A 54 -9.71 9.36 -7.52
CA TRP A 54 -9.99 10.78 -7.29
C TRP A 54 -10.83 11.42 -8.39
N LEU A 55 -10.60 11.05 -9.66
CA LEU A 55 -11.41 11.52 -10.76
C LEU A 55 -12.87 11.06 -10.63
N ASN A 56 -13.09 9.81 -10.24
CA ASN A 56 -14.42 9.24 -10.07
C ASN A 56 -15.18 9.89 -8.89
N GLU A 57 -14.49 10.12 -7.78
CA GLU A 57 -15.04 10.88 -6.64
C GLU A 57 -15.44 12.30 -7.07
N SER A 58 -14.55 12.99 -7.78
CA SER A 58 -14.78 14.36 -8.27
C SER A 58 -15.97 14.42 -9.24
N ALA A 59 -16.10 13.46 -10.15
CA ALA A 59 -17.25 13.36 -11.07
C ALA A 59 -18.57 13.12 -10.32
N THR A 60 -18.52 12.32 -9.25
CA THR A 60 -19.70 12.06 -8.41
C THR A 60 -20.11 13.31 -7.63
N LEU A 61 -19.16 14.02 -7.02
CA LEU A 61 -19.39 15.29 -6.35
C LEU A 61 -19.90 16.37 -7.31
N PHE A 62 -19.36 16.44 -8.54
CA PHE A 62 -19.83 17.36 -9.57
C PHE A 62 -21.31 17.13 -9.88
N ARG A 63 -21.70 15.87 -10.17
CA ARG A 63 -23.10 15.51 -10.45
C ARG A 63 -24.01 15.88 -9.27
N ARG A 64 -23.60 15.56 -8.05
CA ARG A 64 -24.38 15.88 -6.85
C ARG A 64 -24.59 17.38 -6.69
N LYS A 65 -23.52 18.18 -6.78
CA LYS A 65 -23.60 19.65 -6.69
C LYS A 65 -24.38 20.28 -7.84
N TYR A 66 -24.30 19.71 -9.05
CA TYR A 66 -25.05 20.15 -10.21
C TYR A 66 -26.57 20.06 -9.98
N TYR A 67 -27.05 18.97 -9.37
CA TYR A 67 -28.45 18.84 -9.00
C TYR A 67 -28.83 19.67 -7.77
N GLU A 68 -28.00 19.68 -6.72
CA GLU A 68 -28.29 20.43 -5.48
C GLU A 68 -28.34 21.95 -5.70
N ASN A 69 -27.50 22.52 -6.56
CA ASN A 69 -27.41 23.97 -6.78
C ASN A 69 -28.44 24.51 -7.78
N GLY A 70 -29.33 23.69 -8.34
CA GLY A 70 -30.32 24.13 -9.33
C GLY A 70 -29.74 24.52 -10.70
N ALA A 71 -28.43 24.31 -10.94
CA ALA A 71 -27.77 24.56 -12.22
C ALA A 71 -28.17 23.57 -13.34
N HIS A 72 -29.13 22.69 -13.04
CA HIS A 72 -29.75 21.74 -13.95
C HIS A 72 -31.07 22.25 -14.56
N ALA A 73 -31.48 23.48 -14.23
CA ALA A 73 -32.63 24.18 -14.80
C ALA A 73 -32.18 25.33 -15.71
#